data_AF-A0A653K805-F1
#
_entry.id   AF-A0A653K805-F1
#
_cell.length_a   1.000
_cell.length_b   1.000
_cell.length_c   1.000
_cell.angle_alpha   90.00
_cell.angle_beta   90.00
_cell.angle_gamma   90.00
#
_symmetry.space_group_name_H-M   'P 1'
#
loop_
_entity.id
_entity.type
_entity.pdbx_description
1 polymer ?
#
loop_
_entity_poly.entity_id
_entity_poly.type
_entity_poly.pdbx_seq_one_letter_code
_entity_poly.pdbx_strand_id
1 'polypeptide(L)'
;MMKEKKMIKTQLITALLAFSSLSALSQVSFAQEQPTEEEIKLGQDKLTYQAYIPAKYQLFKAIEGDLNKDGLRDVVLIVKATDPKAFFHHEYYGHLDRNRRGVIVLLNQKGKYRPIVSNLNCFSSENEDGGVYFPPELWMEIKNNLLRIYYSHGRYGYWSYLFRLEGNDLRLIGYDDSSNHGPLIQSQTSINFLTGKKVIRDNLSQDPEEDPRFKETWSKINQVPIYLSKVKDFDDLSF
;
A
#
# COMPACT_ATOMS: atom_id res chain seq x y z
N MET A 1 -77.10 48.23 -13.29
CA MET A 1 -75.91 47.82 -14.05
C MET A 1 -75.41 46.53 -13.40
N MET A 2 -75.69 45.42 -14.10
CA MET A 2 -75.35 43.99 -13.91
C MET A 2 -75.19 43.43 -12.48
N LYS A 3 -76.21 42.75 -11.89
CA LYS A 3 -76.80 41.40 -12.16
C LYS A 3 -75.92 40.25 -11.62
N GLU A 4 -76.37 39.56 -10.56
CA GLU A 4 -77.12 38.27 -10.59
C GLU A 4 -76.26 37.12 -11.17
N LYS A 5 -76.23 35.87 -10.70
CA LYS A 5 -77.24 35.06 -10.02
C LYS A 5 -76.65 33.66 -9.70
N LYS A 6 -77.24 33.03 -8.68
CA LYS A 6 -77.65 31.61 -8.58
C LYS A 6 -76.69 30.45 -8.93
N MET A 7 -76.39 29.71 -7.85
CA MET A 7 -76.56 28.26 -7.66
C MET A 7 -77.37 27.49 -8.73
N ILE A 8 -76.78 26.45 -9.35
CA ILE A 8 -77.47 25.29 -9.95
C ILE A 8 -76.59 24.03 -9.80
N LYS A 9 -77.18 22.95 -9.28
CA LYS A 9 -76.71 21.55 -9.27
C LYS A 9 -77.01 20.88 -10.63
N THR A 10 -76.33 19.75 -10.88
CA THR A 10 -76.62 18.68 -11.89
C THR A 10 -75.87 18.94 -13.22
N GLN A 11 -75.14 18.01 -13.86
CA GLN A 11 -75.34 16.57 -14.09
C GLN A 11 -74.03 15.93 -14.62
N LEU A 12 -73.90 14.60 -14.50
CA LEU A 12 -72.81 13.78 -15.04
C LEU A 12 -72.67 13.87 -16.58
N ILE A 13 -71.43 13.86 -17.08
CA ILE A 13 -71.09 13.30 -18.40
C ILE A 13 -69.85 12.41 -18.24
N THR A 14 -70.01 11.17 -18.66
CA THR A 14 -69.03 10.08 -18.70
C THR A 14 -68.11 10.19 -19.93
N ALA A 15 -66.94 9.54 -19.82
CA ALA A 15 -66.04 9.07 -20.89
C ALA A 15 -64.96 10.08 -21.33
N LEU A 16 -63.65 9.79 -21.27
CA LEU A 16 -62.93 8.66 -21.86
C LEU A 16 -61.57 8.50 -21.14
N LEU A 17 -61.24 7.32 -20.61
CA LEU A 17 -59.88 6.98 -20.16
C LEU A 17 -59.03 6.65 -21.39
N ALA A 18 -58.30 7.64 -21.90
CA ALA A 18 -57.22 7.40 -22.84
C ALA A 18 -55.96 7.05 -22.04
N PHE A 19 -55.56 5.78 -22.11
CA PHE A 19 -54.24 5.30 -21.73
C PHE A 19 -53.17 6.19 -22.38
N SER A 20 -52.51 7.02 -21.60
CA SER A 20 -51.12 7.37 -21.87
C SER A 20 -50.30 6.60 -20.86
N SER A 21 -49.67 5.53 -21.35
CA SER A 21 -48.62 4.82 -20.65
C SER A 21 -47.56 5.84 -20.27
N LEU A 22 -47.57 6.27 -19.01
CA LEU A 22 -46.42 6.91 -18.41
C LEU A 22 -45.35 5.82 -18.41
N SER A 23 -44.45 5.87 -19.39
CA SER A 23 -43.25 5.08 -19.39
C SER A 23 -42.53 5.40 -18.09
N ALA A 24 -42.59 4.45 -17.15
CA ALA A 24 -41.72 4.44 -16.00
C ALA A 24 -40.30 4.33 -16.55
N LEU A 25 -39.65 5.48 -16.76
CA LEU A 25 -38.21 5.54 -16.84
C LEU A 25 -37.72 5.00 -15.51
N SER A 26 -37.28 3.75 -15.52
CA SER A 26 -36.52 3.15 -14.44
C SER A 26 -35.33 4.07 -14.19
N GLN A 27 -35.42 4.90 -13.15
CA GLN A 27 -34.26 5.61 -12.65
C GLN A 27 -33.27 4.55 -12.19
N VAL A 28 -32.26 4.30 -13.00
CA VAL A 28 -31.07 3.55 -12.57
C VAL A 28 -30.40 4.44 -11.53
N SER A 29 -30.74 4.22 -10.27
CA SER A 29 -30.00 4.78 -9.14
C SER A 29 -28.64 4.07 -9.11
N PHE A 30 -27.61 4.73 -9.63
CA PHE A 30 -26.24 4.36 -9.29
C PHE A 30 -26.05 4.71 -7.80
N ALA A 31 -26.24 3.74 -6.91
CA ALA A 31 -25.85 3.90 -5.53
C ALA A 31 -24.33 4.14 -5.52
N GLN A 32 -23.88 5.33 -5.08
CA GLN A 32 -22.47 5.52 -4.77
C GLN A 32 -22.10 4.51 -3.66
N GLU A 33 -21.12 3.66 -3.93
CA GLU A 33 -20.55 2.80 -2.91
C GLU A 33 -20.02 3.66 -1.75
N GLN A 34 -20.35 3.25 -0.52
CA GLN A 34 -19.82 3.88 0.68
C GLN A 34 -18.31 3.63 0.73
N PRO A 35 -17.50 4.63 1.13
CA PRO A 35 -16.06 4.45 1.26
C PRO A 35 -15.73 3.38 2.30
N THR A 36 -14.71 2.58 2.01
CA THR A 36 -14.18 1.56 2.90
C THR A 36 -13.54 2.18 4.16
N GLU A 37 -13.39 1.39 5.21
CA GLU A 37 -12.71 1.83 6.44
C GLU A 37 -11.27 2.29 6.17
N GLU A 38 -10.59 1.63 5.23
CA GLU A 38 -9.22 1.99 4.82
C GLU A 38 -9.17 3.36 4.12
N GLU A 39 -10.14 3.65 3.24
CA GLU A 39 -10.25 4.95 2.57
C GLU A 39 -10.59 6.08 3.55
N ILE A 40 -11.51 5.82 4.49
CA ILE A 40 -11.84 6.78 5.55
C ILE A 40 -10.59 7.07 6.39
N LYS A 41 -9.86 6.03 6.81
CA LYS A 41 -8.64 6.18 7.59
C LYS A 41 -7.57 6.94 6.80
N LEU A 42 -7.35 6.60 5.53
CA LEU A 42 -6.38 7.29 4.67
C LEU A 42 -6.72 8.78 4.52
N GLY A 43 -8.01 9.12 4.41
CA GLY A 43 -8.48 10.52 4.39
C GLY A 43 -8.13 11.29 5.67
N GLN A 44 -8.35 10.68 6.83
CA GLN A 44 -7.98 11.24 8.13
C GLN A 44 -6.46 11.39 8.29
N ASP A 45 -5.70 10.36 7.90
CA ASP A 45 -4.25 10.35 7.94
C ASP A 45 -3.66 11.44 7.03
N LYS A 46 -4.26 11.66 5.84
CA LYS A 46 -3.83 12.70 4.90
C LYS A 46 -3.94 14.09 5.52
N LEU A 47 -5.01 14.37 6.26
CA LEU A 47 -5.17 15.65 6.97
C LEU A 47 -4.18 15.75 8.14
N THR A 48 -4.05 14.67 8.91
CA THR A 48 -3.19 14.63 10.11
C THR A 48 -1.71 14.84 9.77
N TYR A 49 -1.25 14.23 8.68
CA TYR A 49 0.17 14.22 8.31
C TYR A 49 0.54 15.18 7.17
N GLN A 50 -0.40 16.01 6.70
CA GLN A 50 -0.20 16.91 5.56
C GLN A 50 1.06 17.77 5.68
N ALA A 51 1.35 18.27 6.88
CA ALA A 51 2.49 19.15 7.15
C ALA A 51 3.86 18.46 6.96
N TYR A 52 3.90 17.13 6.93
CA TYR A 52 5.13 16.34 6.77
C TYR A 52 5.33 15.81 5.35
N ILE A 53 4.34 16.00 4.46
CA ILE A 53 4.38 15.49 3.09
C ILE A 53 4.85 16.62 2.15
N PRO A 54 5.92 16.42 1.35
CA PRO A 54 6.37 17.44 0.41
C PRO A 54 5.35 17.72 -0.69
N ALA A 55 5.32 18.95 -1.21
CA ALA A 55 4.26 19.42 -2.11
C ALA A 55 4.06 18.60 -3.41
N LYS A 56 5.12 17.93 -3.91
CA LYS A 56 5.08 17.07 -5.12
C LYS A 56 4.85 15.60 -4.80
N TYR A 57 4.27 15.33 -3.63
CA TYR A 57 3.98 14.00 -3.13
C TYR A 57 2.58 13.95 -2.51
N GLN A 58 2.01 12.76 -2.46
CA GLN A 58 0.78 12.46 -1.74
C GLN A 58 0.98 11.31 -0.76
N LEU A 59 0.16 11.26 0.28
CA LEU A 59 0.12 10.11 1.18
C LEU A 59 -0.38 8.88 0.43
N PHE A 60 0.38 7.79 0.49
CA PHE A 60 -0.04 6.47 0.01
C PHE A 60 -0.55 5.61 1.17
N LYS A 61 0.17 5.59 2.30
CA LYS A 61 -0.22 4.85 3.51
C LYS A 61 0.46 5.43 4.73
N ALA A 62 -0.19 5.38 5.89
CA ALA A 62 0.43 5.67 7.18
C ALA A 62 0.42 4.41 8.06
N ILE A 63 1.57 4.08 8.64
CA ILE A 63 1.78 2.97 9.55
C ILE A 63 2.22 3.54 10.89
N GLU A 64 1.59 3.08 11.97
CA GLU A 64 1.85 3.57 13.31
C GLU A 64 2.43 2.47 14.20
N GLY A 65 3.32 2.85 15.11
CA GLY A 65 3.89 1.96 16.11
C GLY A 65 5.06 2.62 16.82
N ASP A 66 5.46 2.06 17.96
CA ASP A 66 6.58 2.59 18.75
C ASP A 66 7.91 2.08 18.16
N LEU A 67 8.74 2.95 17.56
CA LEU A 67 10.06 2.60 17.00
C LEU A 67 11.19 2.81 18.00
N ASN A 68 11.04 3.73 18.94
CA ASN A 68 12.12 4.20 19.81
C ASN A 68 12.03 3.69 21.27
N LYS A 69 11.01 2.89 21.60
CA LYS A 69 10.72 2.30 22.91
C LYS A 69 10.33 3.30 23.98
N ASP A 70 9.77 4.44 23.62
CA ASP A 70 9.30 5.44 24.59
C ASP A 70 7.81 5.27 24.96
N GLY A 71 7.13 4.28 24.37
CA GLY A 71 5.71 4.00 24.59
C GLY A 71 4.75 4.92 23.83
N LEU A 72 5.26 5.86 23.04
CA LEU A 72 4.47 6.68 22.12
C LEU A 72 4.44 6.04 20.74
N ARG A 73 3.32 6.21 20.03
CA ARG A 73 3.20 5.74 18.65
C ARG A 73 3.90 6.73 17.72
N ASP A 74 4.97 6.27 17.09
CA ASP A 74 5.63 6.91 15.95
C ASP A 74 4.87 6.59 14.66
N VAL A 75 5.24 7.26 13.57
CA VAL A 75 4.57 7.13 12.28
C VAL A 75 5.58 6.95 11.15
N VAL A 76 5.31 5.99 10.27
CA VAL A 76 5.98 5.79 9.00
C VAL A 76 4.98 6.07 7.89
N LEU A 77 5.27 7.06 7.06
CA LEU A 77 4.47 7.42 5.89
C LEU A 77 5.09 6.80 4.65
N ILE A 78 4.28 6.08 3.87
CA ILE A 78 4.59 5.81 2.47
C ILE A 78 4.01 6.98 1.68
N VAL A 79 4.85 7.65 0.90
CA VAL A 79 4.45 8.76 0.02
C VAL A 79 4.67 8.37 -1.43
N LYS A 80 3.83 8.88 -2.34
CA LYS A 80 3.98 8.68 -3.79
C LYS A 80 4.20 10.02 -4.46
N ALA A 81 5.16 10.10 -5.39
CA ALA A 81 5.37 11.30 -6.18
C ALA A 81 4.11 11.61 -7.03
N THR A 82 4.00 12.85 -7.50
CA THR A 82 2.86 13.30 -8.33
C THR A 82 3.31 13.91 -9.66
N ASP A 83 4.44 13.45 -10.21
CA ASP A 83 4.92 13.93 -11.52
C ASP A 83 3.95 13.50 -12.63
N PRO A 84 3.33 14.45 -13.36
CA PRO A 84 2.45 14.14 -14.49
C PRO A 84 3.14 13.34 -15.60
N LYS A 85 4.47 13.40 -15.70
CA LYS A 85 5.25 12.66 -16.71
C LYS A 85 5.39 11.18 -16.41
N ALA A 86 5.16 10.77 -15.16
CA ALA A 86 5.23 9.37 -14.75
C ALA A 86 3.88 8.65 -14.93
N PHE A 87 2.87 9.32 -15.50
CA PHE A 87 1.66 8.65 -15.95
C PHE A 87 1.87 8.01 -17.31
N PHE A 88 1.41 6.78 -17.45
CA PHE A 88 1.62 5.95 -18.63
C PHE A 88 0.28 5.38 -19.11
N HIS A 89 0.06 5.32 -20.41
CA HIS A 89 -1.10 4.63 -20.98
C HIS A 89 -0.72 3.21 -21.38
N HIS A 90 -1.22 2.24 -20.62
CA HIS A 90 -1.07 0.82 -20.92
C HIS A 90 -2.24 0.34 -21.78
N GLU A 91 -1.94 -0.43 -22.83
CA GLU A 91 -2.93 -0.91 -23.80
C GLU A 91 -4.12 -1.62 -23.14
N TYR A 92 -3.85 -2.44 -22.11
CA TYR A 92 -4.88 -3.24 -21.42
C TYR A 92 -5.40 -2.64 -20.11
N TYR A 93 -4.62 -1.80 -19.43
CA TYR A 93 -4.94 -1.31 -18.08
C TYR A 93 -5.28 0.18 -18.06
N GLY A 94 -5.25 0.83 -19.22
CA GLY A 94 -5.57 2.25 -19.35
C GLY A 94 -4.50 3.13 -18.71
N HIS A 95 -4.93 4.17 -18.01
CA HIS A 95 -4.04 5.18 -17.47
C HIS A 95 -3.47 4.75 -16.11
N LEU A 96 -2.17 4.47 -16.07
CA LEU A 96 -1.45 4.00 -14.89
C LEU A 96 -0.54 5.10 -14.34
N ASP A 97 -0.51 5.21 -13.02
CA ASP A 97 0.41 6.08 -12.31
C ASP A 97 1.68 5.31 -11.90
N ARG A 98 2.78 5.52 -12.63
CA ARG A 98 4.11 4.95 -12.34
C ARG A 98 5.01 5.88 -11.54
N ASN A 99 4.44 6.86 -10.84
CA ASN A 99 5.21 7.64 -9.88
C ASN A 99 5.81 6.71 -8.81
N ARG A 100 7.10 6.90 -8.54
CA ARG A 100 7.81 6.18 -7.49
C ARG A 100 7.30 6.56 -6.11
N ARG A 101 7.52 5.66 -5.17
CA ARG A 101 7.13 5.80 -3.77
C ARG A 101 8.38 6.01 -2.90
N GLY A 102 8.16 6.57 -1.73
CA GLY A 102 9.19 6.82 -0.74
C GLY A 102 8.65 6.64 0.68
N VAL A 103 9.55 6.84 1.65
CA VAL A 103 9.27 6.74 3.07
C VAL A 103 9.64 8.03 3.81
N ILE A 104 8.79 8.43 4.75
CA ILE A 104 9.10 9.44 5.75
C ILE A 104 8.87 8.82 7.12
N VAL A 105 9.86 8.91 8.01
CA VAL A 105 9.75 8.40 9.38
C VAL A 105 9.69 9.56 10.35
N LEU A 106 8.66 9.54 11.20
CA LEU A 106 8.29 10.59 12.13
C LEU A 106 8.26 10.03 13.55
N LEU A 107 9.13 10.54 14.42
CA LEU A 107 9.08 10.18 15.85
C LEU A 107 8.13 11.09 16.61
N ASN A 108 7.31 10.51 17.47
CA ASN A 108 6.41 11.25 18.34
C ASN A 108 7.18 11.86 19.51
N GLN A 109 7.02 13.16 19.71
CA GLN A 109 7.60 13.93 20.79
C GLN A 109 6.48 14.61 21.57
N LYS A 110 5.71 13.79 22.31
CA LYS A 110 4.62 14.24 23.18
C LYS A 110 3.57 15.07 22.44
N GLY A 111 3.09 14.55 21.31
CA GLY A 111 2.01 15.15 20.51
C GLY A 111 2.49 16.03 19.34
N LYS A 112 3.81 16.16 19.13
CA LYS A 112 4.39 16.71 17.90
C LYS A 112 5.26 15.66 17.24
N TYR A 113 5.27 15.59 15.91
CA TYR A 113 6.14 14.66 15.21
C TYR A 113 7.43 15.34 14.75
N ARG A 114 8.56 14.64 14.94
CA ARG A 114 9.87 15.04 14.43
C ARG A 114 10.29 14.11 13.29
N PRO A 115 10.49 14.63 12.06
CA PRO A 115 11.02 13.82 10.98
C PRO A 115 12.47 13.42 11.26
N ILE A 116 12.78 12.13 11.08
CA ILE A 116 14.13 11.58 11.23
C ILE A 116 14.67 11.02 9.92
N VAL A 117 13.79 10.50 9.05
CA VAL A 117 14.15 9.98 7.72
C VAL A 117 13.20 10.56 6.70
N SER A 118 13.75 10.98 5.57
CA SER A 118 13.01 11.31 4.36
C SER A 118 13.76 10.71 3.17
N ASN A 119 13.21 9.64 2.60
CA ASN A 119 13.76 8.97 1.43
C ASN A 119 12.63 8.79 0.40
N LEU A 120 12.51 9.78 -0.48
CA LEU A 120 11.28 10.00 -1.24
C LEU A 120 11.14 9.14 -2.51
N ASN A 121 12.16 8.39 -2.90
CA ASN A 121 12.21 7.70 -4.20
C ASN A 121 12.71 6.25 -4.13
N CYS A 122 12.80 5.67 -2.94
CA CYS A 122 13.43 4.37 -2.73
C CYS A 122 12.56 3.17 -3.11
N PHE A 123 11.26 3.34 -3.37
CA PHE A 123 10.37 2.26 -3.76
C PHE A 123 9.80 2.48 -5.16
N SER A 124 9.63 1.39 -5.88
CA SER A 124 8.93 1.38 -7.17
C SER A 124 7.43 1.60 -7.01
N SER A 125 6.74 1.93 -8.11
CA SER A 125 5.27 2.09 -8.10
C SER A 125 4.56 0.76 -7.80
N GLU A 126 3.32 0.80 -7.31
CA GLU A 126 2.44 -0.37 -7.32
C GLU A 126 1.96 -0.77 -8.74
N ASN A 127 2.17 0.12 -9.72
CA ASN A 127 1.78 -0.09 -11.13
C ASN A 127 2.99 -0.36 -12.05
N GLU A 128 4.09 -0.89 -11.50
CA GLU A 128 5.19 -1.37 -12.34
C GLU A 128 4.78 -2.55 -13.22
N ASP A 129 5.57 -2.80 -14.26
CA ASP A 129 5.43 -4.00 -15.08
C ASP A 129 6.00 -5.21 -14.33
N GLY A 130 5.13 -6.16 -13.95
CA GLY A 130 5.54 -7.44 -13.35
C GLY A 130 5.92 -8.51 -14.39
N GLY A 131 5.96 -8.15 -15.68
CA GLY A 131 6.24 -9.04 -16.80
C GLY A 131 5.13 -10.07 -16.98
N VAL A 132 5.47 -11.35 -16.79
CA VAL A 132 4.50 -12.46 -16.90
C VAL A 132 3.56 -12.52 -15.68
N TYR A 133 3.82 -11.74 -14.63
CA TYR A 133 3.05 -11.74 -13.39
C TYR A 133 2.76 -10.31 -12.88
N PHE A 134 2.12 -10.17 -11.73
CA PHE A 134 1.87 -8.85 -11.12
C PHE A 134 3.12 -8.33 -10.40
N PRO A 135 3.35 -7.01 -10.33
CA PRO A 135 4.51 -6.45 -9.63
C PRO A 135 4.43 -6.72 -8.11
N PRO A 136 5.56 -6.95 -7.41
CA PRO A 136 5.56 -7.25 -5.99
C PRO A 136 4.78 -6.24 -5.13
N GLU A 137 3.93 -6.76 -4.24
CA GLU A 137 3.15 -5.94 -3.32
C GLU A 137 3.98 -5.52 -2.11
N LEU A 138 4.05 -4.21 -1.86
CA LEU A 138 4.78 -3.61 -0.75
C LEU A 138 3.88 -3.48 0.49
N TRP A 139 4.32 -4.08 1.59
CA TRP A 139 3.73 -3.95 2.92
C TRP A 139 4.75 -3.44 3.94
N MET A 140 4.28 -2.72 4.95
CA MET A 140 5.10 -2.30 6.09
C MET A 140 4.38 -2.51 7.40
N GLU A 141 5.11 -2.89 8.44
CA GLU A 141 4.63 -2.94 9.81
C GLU A 141 5.68 -2.45 10.80
N ILE A 142 5.22 -1.94 11.93
CA ILE A 142 6.07 -1.68 13.08
C ILE A 142 5.69 -2.70 14.16
N LYS A 143 6.63 -3.58 14.47
CA LYS A 143 6.42 -4.65 15.45
C LYS A 143 7.67 -4.85 16.27
N ASN A 144 7.52 -4.95 17.59
CA ASN A 144 8.63 -5.10 18.54
C ASN A 144 9.72 -4.01 18.36
N ASN A 145 9.29 -2.77 18.09
CA ASN A 145 10.16 -1.62 17.83
C ASN A 145 11.09 -1.77 16.62
N LEU A 146 10.67 -2.58 15.65
CA LEU A 146 11.34 -2.77 14.38
C LEU A 146 10.38 -2.41 13.26
N LEU A 147 10.90 -1.68 12.27
CA LEU A 147 10.20 -1.48 11.00
C LEU A 147 10.50 -2.67 10.10
N ARG A 148 9.48 -3.44 9.74
CA ARG A 148 9.58 -4.46 8.70
C ARG A 148 9.03 -3.91 7.40
N ILE A 149 9.82 -3.99 6.34
CA ILE A 149 9.41 -3.73 4.96
C ILE A 149 9.32 -5.10 4.28
N TYR A 150 8.16 -5.45 3.74
CA TYR A 150 7.86 -6.76 3.19
C TYR A 150 7.38 -6.62 1.75
N TYR A 151 7.84 -7.52 0.89
CA TYR A 151 7.42 -7.64 -0.49
C TYR A 151 6.82 -9.02 -0.72
N SER A 152 5.57 -9.08 -1.16
CA SER A 152 4.90 -10.31 -1.58
C SER A 152 4.89 -10.39 -3.09
N HIS A 153 5.32 -11.52 -3.65
CA HIS A 153 5.26 -11.76 -5.10
C HIS A 153 4.48 -13.04 -5.43
N GLY A 154 3.46 -13.33 -4.61
CA GLY A 154 2.55 -14.45 -4.80
C GLY A 154 3.28 -15.77 -5.01
N ARG A 155 3.08 -16.39 -6.17
CA ARG A 155 3.68 -17.69 -6.53
C ARG A 155 5.21 -17.69 -6.67
N TYR A 156 5.85 -16.52 -6.71
CA TYR A 156 7.30 -16.39 -6.77
C TYR A 156 7.94 -16.21 -5.40
N GLY A 157 7.13 -16.09 -4.34
CA GLY A 157 7.57 -16.02 -2.96
C GLY A 157 7.59 -14.58 -2.42
N TYR A 158 8.57 -14.26 -1.58
CA TYR A 158 8.61 -12.99 -0.86
C TYR A 158 10.04 -12.60 -0.46
N TRP A 159 10.22 -11.34 -0.07
CA TRP A 159 11.39 -10.92 0.69
C TRP A 159 11.04 -9.83 1.69
N SER A 160 11.86 -9.66 2.71
CA SER A 160 11.64 -8.66 3.74
C SER A 160 12.93 -8.10 4.30
N TYR A 161 12.86 -6.85 4.71
CA TYR A 161 13.93 -6.09 5.32
C TYR A 161 13.52 -5.69 6.73
N LEU A 162 14.40 -5.90 7.70
CA LEU A 162 14.16 -5.55 9.09
C LEU A 162 15.05 -4.40 9.51
N PHE A 163 14.44 -3.29 9.87
CA PHE A 163 15.09 -2.04 10.22
C PHE A 163 14.91 -1.73 11.70
N ARG A 164 15.96 -1.25 12.34
CA ARG A 164 15.95 -0.79 13.74
C ARG A 164 16.44 0.64 13.84
N LEU A 165 15.78 1.46 14.65
CA LEU A 165 16.24 2.81 14.95
C LEU A 165 17.66 2.77 15.55
N GLU A 166 18.57 3.56 14.97
CA GLU A 166 19.94 3.76 15.44
C GLU A 166 20.30 5.25 15.26
N GLY A 167 20.38 5.99 16.37
CA GLY A 167 20.54 7.44 16.32
C GLY A 167 19.31 8.14 15.71
N ASN A 168 19.50 8.83 14.59
CA ASN A 168 18.44 9.55 13.86
C ASN A 168 18.08 8.89 12.52
N ASP A 169 18.36 7.59 12.36
CA ASP A 169 18.04 6.84 11.15
C ASP A 169 17.66 5.40 11.51
N LEU A 170 17.25 4.60 10.53
CA LEU A 170 16.97 3.19 10.73
C LEU A 170 18.02 2.35 10.01
N ARG A 171 18.75 1.53 10.77
CA ARG A 171 19.75 0.59 10.27
C ARG A 171 19.08 -0.72 9.85
N LEU A 172 19.46 -1.23 8.68
CA LEU A 172 19.11 -2.59 8.25
C LEU A 172 19.84 -3.61 9.13
N ILE A 173 19.07 -4.48 9.79
CA ILE A 173 19.60 -5.49 10.72
C ILE A 173 19.27 -6.93 10.31
N GLY A 174 18.26 -7.13 9.44
CA GLY A 174 17.89 -8.43 8.92
C GLY A 174 17.36 -8.38 7.50
N TYR A 175 17.53 -9.48 6.79
CA TYR A 175 16.92 -9.75 5.49
C TYR A 175 16.48 -11.21 5.45
N ASP A 176 15.27 -11.46 4.97
CA ASP A 176 14.72 -12.80 4.77
C ASP A 176 14.08 -12.86 3.39
N ASP A 177 14.34 -13.91 2.60
CA ASP A 177 13.69 -14.18 1.32
C ASP A 177 13.22 -15.63 1.21
N SER A 178 12.20 -15.83 0.39
CA SER A 178 11.77 -17.13 -0.09
C SER A 178 11.55 -17.02 -1.58
N SER A 179 12.28 -17.82 -2.35
CA SER A 179 12.08 -17.99 -3.78
C SER A 179 11.22 -19.22 -4.03
N ASN A 180 10.08 -19.02 -4.71
CA ASN A 180 9.09 -20.07 -4.92
C ASN A 180 8.78 -20.25 -6.41
N HIS A 181 8.29 -21.45 -6.75
CA HIS A 181 7.65 -21.74 -8.03
C HIS A 181 6.26 -22.34 -7.76
N GLY A 182 5.25 -21.48 -7.71
CA GLY A 182 3.93 -21.93 -7.27
C GLY A 182 3.96 -22.28 -5.78
N PRO A 183 3.40 -23.44 -5.38
CA PRO A 183 3.48 -23.91 -3.99
C PRO A 183 4.87 -24.43 -3.60
N LEU A 184 5.75 -24.74 -4.57
CA LEU A 184 7.09 -25.26 -4.28
C LEU A 184 8.02 -24.13 -3.81
N ILE A 185 8.46 -24.17 -2.55
CA ILE A 185 9.57 -23.34 -2.07
C ILE A 185 10.86 -23.92 -2.66
N GLN A 186 11.57 -23.13 -3.47
CA GLN A 186 12.83 -23.58 -4.10
C GLN A 186 14.02 -23.32 -3.17
N SER A 187 14.10 -22.10 -2.64
CA SER A 187 15.15 -21.72 -1.70
C SER A 187 14.71 -20.61 -0.77
N GLN A 188 15.44 -20.44 0.33
CA GLN A 188 15.26 -19.33 1.25
C GLN A 188 16.63 -18.79 1.68
N THR A 189 16.78 -17.47 1.78
CA THR A 189 17.93 -16.85 2.43
C THR A 189 17.50 -16.13 3.68
N SER A 190 18.33 -16.20 4.72
CA SER A 190 18.20 -15.35 5.89
C SER A 190 19.56 -14.76 6.27
N ILE A 191 19.59 -13.47 6.57
CA ILE A 191 20.78 -12.71 6.88
C ILE A 191 20.57 -11.91 8.14
N ASN A 192 21.50 -12.05 9.08
CA ASN A 192 21.60 -11.19 10.25
C ASN A 192 22.80 -10.25 10.08
N PHE A 193 22.55 -9.00 9.70
CA PHE A 193 23.60 -8.00 9.42
C PHE A 193 24.37 -7.56 10.66
N LEU A 194 23.83 -7.77 11.87
CA LEU A 194 24.56 -7.47 13.12
C LEU A 194 25.67 -8.49 13.39
N THR A 195 25.44 -9.76 13.03
CA THR A 195 26.39 -10.85 13.23
C THR A 195 27.16 -11.23 11.96
N GLY A 196 26.73 -10.73 10.80
CA GLY A 196 27.24 -11.10 9.49
C GLY A 196 26.91 -12.54 9.09
N LYS A 197 26.04 -13.25 9.83
CA LYS A 197 25.66 -14.63 9.50
C LYS A 197 24.63 -14.65 8.38
N LYS A 198 24.89 -15.45 7.35
CA LYS A 198 23.97 -15.75 6.25
C LYS A 198 23.74 -17.26 6.20
N VAL A 199 22.49 -17.65 5.99
CA VAL A 199 22.11 -19.03 5.70
C VAL A 199 21.29 -19.05 4.42
N ILE A 200 21.66 -19.94 3.51
CA ILE A 200 20.86 -20.30 2.34
C ILE A 200 20.30 -21.69 2.60
N ARG A 201 19.02 -21.88 2.33
CA ARG A 201 18.29 -23.14 2.50
C ARG A 201 17.78 -23.57 1.14
N ASP A 202 18.40 -24.60 0.56
CA ASP A 202 17.95 -25.16 -0.71
C ASP A 202 16.98 -26.31 -0.43
N ASN A 203 15.79 -26.28 -1.06
CA ASN A 203 14.83 -27.36 -0.91
C ASN A 203 15.31 -28.59 -1.69
N LEU A 204 15.41 -29.72 -0.98
CA LEU A 204 15.79 -31.01 -1.54
C LEU A 204 14.61 -31.73 -2.19
N SER A 205 13.37 -31.33 -1.87
CA SER A 205 12.18 -31.80 -2.59
C SER A 205 11.99 -31.00 -3.88
N GLN A 206 11.60 -31.68 -4.96
CA GLN A 206 11.11 -31.07 -6.19
C GLN A 206 9.59 -31.27 -6.34
N ASP A 207 8.96 -31.98 -5.41
CA ASP A 207 7.52 -32.20 -5.39
C ASP A 207 6.85 -31.09 -4.55
N PRO A 208 5.95 -30.29 -5.13
CA PRO A 208 5.19 -29.26 -4.41
C PRO A 208 4.26 -29.82 -3.32
N GLU A 209 3.89 -31.09 -3.37
CA GLU A 209 2.99 -31.73 -2.41
C GLU A 209 3.75 -32.36 -1.22
N GLU A 210 5.07 -32.50 -1.32
CA GLU A 210 5.91 -32.95 -0.21
C GLU A 210 6.31 -31.81 0.71
N ASP A 211 6.39 -32.10 2.02
CA ASP A 211 6.97 -31.16 2.98
C ASP A 211 8.41 -30.79 2.57
N PRO A 212 8.76 -29.49 2.57
CA PRO A 212 10.07 -29.04 2.15
C PRO A 212 11.15 -29.55 3.10
N ARG A 213 12.24 -30.06 2.52
CA ARG A 213 13.41 -30.55 3.27
C ARG A 213 14.60 -29.73 2.87
N PHE A 214 15.13 -28.93 3.79
CA PHE A 214 16.18 -27.98 3.45
C PHE A 214 17.58 -28.52 3.73
N LYS A 215 18.49 -28.31 2.77
CA LYS A 215 19.93 -28.32 3.04
C LYS A 215 20.37 -26.90 3.35
N GLU A 216 20.96 -26.71 4.53
CA GLU A 216 21.49 -25.40 4.92
C GLU A 216 22.95 -25.23 4.51
N THR A 217 23.25 -24.08 3.91
CA THR A 217 24.60 -23.61 3.64
C THR A 217 24.85 -22.33 4.41
N TRP A 218 25.73 -22.39 5.41
CA TRP A 218 26.08 -21.26 6.26
C TRP A 218 27.31 -20.52 5.73
N SER A 219 27.25 -19.20 5.73
CA SER A 219 28.38 -18.35 5.36
C SER A 219 28.42 -17.08 6.22
N LYS A 220 29.51 -16.32 6.08
CA LYS A 220 29.64 -14.98 6.65
C LYS A 220 29.68 -13.96 5.54
N ILE A 221 29.00 -12.85 5.74
CA ILE A 221 29.09 -11.67 4.88
C ILE A 221 29.68 -10.51 5.67
N ASN A 222 30.41 -9.64 4.98
CA ASN A 222 30.91 -8.38 5.54
C ASN A 222 30.24 -7.22 4.81
N GLN A 223 29.01 -6.93 5.22
CA GLN A 223 28.21 -5.84 4.66
C GLN A 223 28.40 -4.58 5.50
N VAL A 224 28.78 -3.47 4.86
CA VAL A 224 28.80 -2.16 5.53
C VAL A 224 27.39 -1.79 5.99
N PRO A 225 27.22 -1.10 7.15
CA PRO A 225 25.90 -0.71 7.64
C PRO A 225 25.09 0.05 6.57
N ILE A 226 23.89 -0.45 6.28
CA ILE A 226 22.93 0.19 5.39
C ILE A 226 21.88 0.87 6.26
N TYR A 227 21.58 2.12 5.92
CA TYR A 227 20.55 2.90 6.60
C TYR A 227 19.42 3.24 5.62
N LEU A 228 18.19 3.33 6.13
CA LEU A 228 16.99 3.56 5.33
C LEU A 228 17.10 4.86 4.52
N SER A 229 17.70 5.92 5.09
CA SER A 229 17.92 7.18 4.35
C SER A 229 18.90 7.07 3.18
N LYS A 230 19.70 5.98 3.10
CA LYS A 230 20.76 5.77 2.11
C LYS A 230 20.42 4.72 1.06
N VAL A 231 19.33 3.98 1.22
CA VAL A 231 18.84 3.05 0.19
C VAL A 231 18.40 3.87 -1.02
N LYS A 232 19.10 3.74 -2.14
CA LYS A 232 18.75 4.46 -3.38
C LYS A 232 17.49 3.88 -4.01
N ASP A 233 17.48 2.57 -4.13
CA ASP A 233 16.38 1.77 -4.65
C ASP A 233 16.38 0.43 -3.91
N PHE A 234 15.21 -0.03 -3.48
CA PHE A 234 15.06 -1.34 -2.85
C PHE A 234 15.16 -2.48 -3.87
N ASP A 235 14.88 -2.22 -5.14
CA ASP A 235 14.98 -3.22 -6.21
C ASP A 235 16.44 -3.54 -6.57
N ASP A 236 17.37 -2.64 -6.23
CA ASP A 236 18.82 -2.80 -6.46
C ASP A 236 19.55 -3.48 -5.28
N LEU A 237 18.87 -3.75 -4.16
CA LEU A 237 19.49 -4.39 -3.01
C LEU A 237 19.73 -5.87 -3.26
N SER A 238 20.98 -6.30 -3.12
CA SER A 238 21.40 -7.71 -3.22
C SER A 238 22.47 -8.02 -2.18
N PHE A 239 22.48 -9.27 -1.66
CA PHE A 239 23.32 -9.70 -0.53
C PHE A 239 23.83 -11.14 -0.68
#